data_AF-A0A0P0XP33-F1
#
_entry.id   AF-A0A0P0XP33-F1
#
_cell.length_a   1.000
_cell.length_b   1.000
_cell.length_c   1.000
_cell.angle_alpha   90.00
_cell.angle_beta   90.00
_cell.angle_gamma   90.00
#
_symmetry.space_group_name_H-M   'P 1'
#
loop_
_entity.id
_entity.type
_entity.pdbx_description
1 polymer ?
#
loop_
_entity_poly.entity_id
_entity_poly.type
_entity_poly.pdbx_seq_one_letter_code
_entity_poly.pdbx_strand_id
1 'polypeptide(L)'
;MTKPLPSTILLICVSAIGMVAADVPVAGHPGCQTRCGDVDIPFPFGIGDHCAIHHGFNIICKPVNGTKRPFKGSFEVTKISVRDAKAWMKMRISW
;
A
#
# COMPACT_ATOMS: atom_id res chain seq x y z
N MET A 1 55.88 -14.87 -5.65
CA MET A 1 55.35 -14.06 -6.77
C MET A 1 53.83 -14.02 -6.65
N THR A 2 53.30 -13.14 -5.81
CA THR A 2 51.85 -12.94 -5.64
C THR A 2 51.53 -11.57 -6.19
N LYS A 3 51.06 -11.52 -7.45
CA LYS A 3 50.63 -10.27 -8.09
C LYS A 3 49.33 -9.83 -7.41
N PRO A 4 49.27 -8.64 -6.80
CA PRO A 4 48.07 -8.18 -6.11
C PRO A 4 46.93 -8.02 -7.13
N LEU A 5 45.77 -8.58 -6.79
CA LEU A 5 44.54 -8.48 -7.58
C LEU A 5 44.15 -7.00 -7.67
N PRO A 6 43.93 -6.43 -8.87
CA PRO A 6 43.74 -4.99 -9.03
C PRO A 6 42.45 -4.53 -8.34
N SER A 7 42.60 -3.53 -7.47
CA SER A 7 41.56 -2.87 -6.65
C SER A 7 40.28 -2.53 -7.43
N THR A 8 40.41 -2.27 -8.73
CA THR A 8 39.30 -1.97 -9.64
C THR A 8 38.26 -3.08 -9.71
N ILE A 9 38.65 -4.36 -9.68
CA ILE A 9 37.72 -5.51 -9.78
C ILE A 9 36.82 -5.59 -8.54
N LEU A 10 37.36 -5.27 -7.35
CA LEU A 10 36.60 -5.30 -6.09
C LEU A 10 35.46 -4.26 -6.09
N LEU A 11 35.72 -3.06 -6.65
CA LEU A 11 34.74 -1.97 -6.70
C LEU A 11 33.53 -2.28 -7.61
N ILE A 12 33.74 -3.01 -8.71
CA ILE A 12 32.66 -3.40 -9.64
C ILE A 12 31.72 -4.43 -9.01
N CYS A 13 32.22 -5.26 -8.09
CA CYS A 13 31.39 -6.25 -7.38
C CYS A 13 30.49 -5.61 -6.31
N VAL A 14 30.92 -4.50 -5.70
CA VAL A 14 30.15 -3.84 -4.62
C VAL A 14 28.95 -3.07 -5.16
N SER A 15 28.96 -2.64 -6.43
CA SER A 15 27.89 -1.81 -6.99
C SER A 15 26.60 -2.55 -7.38
N ALA A 16 26.56 -3.89 -7.31
CA ALA A 16 25.45 -4.68 -7.85
C ALA A 16 24.39 -5.15 -6.82
N ILE A 17 24.42 -4.71 -5.56
CA ILE A 17 23.36 -5.04 -4.59
C ILE A 17 22.26 -3.98 -4.65
N GLY A 18 21.53 -3.97 -5.77
CA GLY A 18 20.22 -3.32 -5.81
C GLY A 18 19.25 -4.18 -4.99
N MET A 19 18.95 -3.80 -3.74
CA MET A 19 17.85 -4.43 -3.02
C MET A 19 16.55 -4.02 -3.71
N VAL A 20 15.99 -4.91 -4.52
CA VAL A 20 14.62 -4.77 -5.00
C VAL A 20 13.73 -4.95 -3.79
N ALA A 21 13.15 -3.85 -3.30
CA ALA A 21 12.12 -3.94 -2.28
C ALA A 21 10.94 -4.69 -2.89
N ALA A 22 10.74 -5.94 -2.47
CA ALA A 22 9.54 -6.67 -2.82
C ALA A 22 8.36 -6.01 -2.08
N ASP A 23 7.37 -5.55 -2.83
CA ASP A 23 6.11 -5.08 -2.24
C ASP A 23 5.48 -6.22 -1.46
N VAL A 24 5.26 -6.01 -0.15
CA VAL A 24 4.57 -6.99 0.68
C VAL A 24 3.11 -7.03 0.22
N PRO A 25 2.57 -8.21 -0.14
CA PRO A 25 1.18 -8.30 -0.57
C PRO A 25 0.25 -7.76 0.51
N VAL A 26 -0.78 -7.03 0.06
CA VAL A 26 -1.83 -6.50 0.93
C VAL A 26 -2.55 -7.67 1.58
N ALA A 27 -2.29 -7.90 2.87
CA ALA A 27 -2.99 -8.92 3.64
C ALA A 27 -4.47 -8.53 3.75
N GLY A 28 -5.35 -9.30 3.13
CA GLY A 28 -6.79 -9.11 3.16
C GLY A 28 -7.52 -10.38 3.57
N HIS A 29 -8.81 -10.25 3.89
CA HIS A 29 -9.65 -11.40 4.17
C HIS A 29 -9.86 -12.23 2.89
N PRO A 30 -9.79 -13.58 2.93
CA PRO A 30 -10.02 -14.42 1.75
C PRO A 30 -11.35 -14.09 1.04
N GLY A 31 -11.31 -14.01 -0.29
CA GLY A 31 -12.47 -13.68 -1.12
C GLY A 31 -12.88 -12.20 -1.13
N CYS A 32 -12.23 -11.34 -0.35
CA CYS A 32 -12.56 -9.93 -0.25
C CYS A 32 -11.72 -9.06 -1.17
N GLN A 33 -12.33 -8.00 -1.67
CA GLN A 33 -11.64 -7.01 -2.48
C GLN A 33 -10.67 -6.20 -1.60
N THR A 34 -9.38 -6.25 -1.92
CA THR A 34 -8.29 -5.61 -1.16
C THR A 34 -7.81 -4.29 -1.77
N ARG A 35 -8.41 -3.83 -2.87
CA ARG A 35 -7.99 -2.60 -3.56
C ARG A 35 -9.18 -1.85 -4.12
N CYS A 36 -9.19 -0.53 -3.99
CA CYS A 36 -10.20 0.34 -4.61
C CYS A 36 -9.51 1.48 -5.37
N GLY A 37 -9.53 1.40 -6.71
CA GLY A 37 -8.71 2.27 -7.54
C GLY A 37 -7.22 2.02 -7.27
N ASP A 38 -6.49 3.08 -6.91
CA ASP A 38 -5.06 3.01 -6.58
C ASP A 38 -4.77 2.84 -5.09
N VAL A 39 -5.81 2.62 -4.27
CA VAL A 39 -5.67 2.52 -2.82
C VAL A 39 -5.82 1.08 -2.37
N ASP A 40 -4.79 0.58 -1.70
CA ASP A 40 -4.81 -0.71 -1.00
C ASP A 40 -5.62 -0.62 0.29
N ILE A 41 -6.47 -1.62 0.51
CA ILE A 41 -7.38 -1.78 1.64
C ILE A 41 -7.01 -3.08 2.37
N PRO A 42 -5.98 -3.05 3.25
CA PRO A 42 -5.57 -4.22 4.04
C PRO A 42 -6.54 -4.49 5.20
N PHE A 43 -6.58 -5.75 5.65
CA PHE A 43 -7.18 -6.09 6.94
C PHE A 43 -6.50 -5.29 8.06
N PRO A 44 -7.23 -4.72 9.04
CA PRO A 44 -8.64 -4.98 9.42
C PRO A 44 -9.72 -4.25 8.60
N PHE A 45 -9.34 -3.45 7.60
CA PHE A 45 -10.28 -2.81 6.69
C PHE A 45 -10.75 -3.78 5.62
N GLY A 46 -11.90 -3.49 5.02
CA GLY A 46 -12.43 -4.33 3.94
C GLY A 46 -13.59 -3.69 3.20
N ILE A 47 -13.81 -4.17 1.98
CA ILE A 47 -14.88 -3.74 1.07
C ILE A 47 -15.89 -4.87 0.96
N GLY A 48 -17.16 -4.57 1.25
CA GLY A 48 -18.25 -5.54 1.23
C GLY A 48 -18.53 -6.19 2.59
N ASP A 49 -19.53 -7.06 2.59
CA ASP A 49 -20.02 -7.73 3.80
C ASP A 49 -18.99 -8.73 4.33
N HIS A 50 -18.81 -8.77 5.64
CA HIS A 50 -17.86 -9.65 6.34
C HIS A 50 -16.39 -9.54 5.91
N CYS A 51 -16.02 -8.50 5.14
CA CYS A 51 -14.64 -8.30 4.68
C CYS A 51 -13.79 -7.43 5.61
N ALA A 52 -14.43 -6.63 6.46
CA ALA A 52 -13.79 -5.84 7.51
C ALA A 52 -13.95 -6.54 8.86
N ILE A 53 -13.04 -6.27 9.81
CA ILE A 53 -13.11 -6.85 11.17
C ILE A 53 -14.45 -6.56 11.88
N HIS A 54 -15.05 -5.41 11.60
CA HIS A 54 -16.43 -5.05 11.96
C HIS A 54 -16.84 -3.80 11.15
N HIS A 55 -18.10 -3.39 11.24
CA HIS A 55 -18.69 -2.28 10.46
C HIS A 55 -17.90 -0.95 10.55
N GLY A 56 -17.26 -0.69 11.69
CA GLY A 56 -16.37 0.46 11.91
C GLY A 56 -15.18 0.53 10.96
N PHE A 57 -14.75 -0.59 10.38
CA PHE A 57 -13.63 -0.70 9.45
C PHE A 57 -14.06 -0.93 7.99
N ASN A 58 -15.37 -0.94 7.71
CA ASN A 58 -15.88 -1.04 6.36
C ASN A 58 -15.49 0.21 5.54
N ILE A 59 -15.02 -0.05 4.32
CA ILE A 59 -14.67 0.93 3.29
C ILE A 59 -15.65 0.80 2.12
N ILE A 60 -16.28 1.91 1.75
CA ILE A 60 -17.18 1.97 0.60
C ILE A 60 -16.36 2.31 -0.63
N CYS A 61 -16.29 1.39 -1.59
CA CYS A 61 -15.64 1.62 -2.88
C CYS A 61 -16.70 2.05 -3.90
N LYS A 62 -16.69 3.32 -4.33
CA LYS A 62 -17.70 3.86 -5.27
C LYS A 62 -17.07 4.61 -6.43
N PRO A 63 -17.73 4.66 -7.61
CA PRO A 63 -17.26 5.45 -8.75
C PRO A 63 -17.43 6.95 -8.47
N VAL A 64 -16.41 7.74 -8.80
CA VAL A 64 -16.44 9.20 -8.81
C VAL A 64 -15.73 9.66 -10.08
N ASN A 65 -16.44 10.40 -10.93
CA ASN A 65 -15.91 10.90 -12.20
C ASN A 65 -15.26 9.79 -13.08
N GLY A 66 -15.86 8.59 -13.10
CA GLY A 66 -15.37 7.46 -13.88
C GLY A 66 -14.33 6.56 -13.18
N THR A 67 -13.80 6.96 -12.03
CA THR A 67 -12.77 6.19 -11.29
C THR A 67 -13.29 5.68 -9.96
N LYS A 68 -12.95 4.43 -9.58
CA LYS A 68 -13.29 3.87 -8.26
C LYS A 68 -12.44 4.53 -7.16
N ARG A 69 -13.08 4.99 -6.09
CA ARG A 69 -12.43 5.64 -4.95
C ARG A 69 -13.00 5.12 -3.63
N PRO A 70 -12.14 4.85 -2.62
CA PRO A 70 -12.59 4.37 -1.32
C PRO A 70 -13.04 5.53 -0.42
N PHE A 71 -14.06 5.29 0.38
CA PHE A 71 -14.62 6.25 1.33
C PHE A 71 -14.84 5.63 2.70
N LYS A 72 -14.57 6.43 3.73
CA LYS A 72 -15.07 6.21 5.08
C LYS A 72 -16.05 7.34 5.42
N GLY A 73 -17.35 7.02 5.41
CA GLY A 73 -18.39 8.05 5.52
C GLY A 73 -18.29 9.06 4.36
N SER A 74 -18.20 10.34 4.68
CA SER A 74 -18.05 11.43 3.70
C SER A 74 -16.61 11.66 3.24
N PHE A 75 -15.63 11.01 3.88
CA PHE A 75 -14.21 11.24 3.62
C PHE A 75 -13.66 10.21 2.65
N GLU A 76 -13.03 10.69 1.59
CA GLU A 76 -12.28 9.85 0.68
C GLU A 76 -10.98 9.42 1.33
N VAL A 77 -10.67 8.13 1.29
CA VAL A 77 -9.40 7.58 1.77
C VAL A 77 -8.39 7.59 0.62
N THR A 78 -7.21 8.15 0.85
CA THR A 78 -6.16 8.24 -0.19
C THR A 78 -5.03 7.24 0.03
N LYS A 79 -4.83 6.78 1.27
CA LYS A 79 -3.85 5.76 1.64
C LYS A 79 -4.23 5.14 2.98
N ILE A 80 -3.90 3.88 3.18
CA ILE A 80 -3.96 3.18 4.47
C ILE A 80 -2.59 2.57 4.74
N SER A 81 -2.05 2.78 5.95
CA SER A 81 -0.84 2.14 6.42
C SER A 81 -1.11 1.52 7.78
N VAL A 82 -1.23 0.19 7.80
CA VAL A 82 -1.41 -0.58 9.03
C VAL A 82 -0.16 -0.50 9.90
N ARG A 83 1.03 -0.54 9.29
CA ARG A 83 2.30 -0.44 10.02
C ARG A 83 2.45 0.88 10.76
N ASP A 84 1.99 1.97 10.15
CA ASP A 84 2.08 3.29 10.75
C ASP A 84 0.82 3.68 11.54
N ALA A 85 -0.16 2.78 11.66
CA ALA A 85 -1.47 3.03 12.26
C ALA A 85 -2.17 4.31 11.72
N LYS A 86 -2.07 4.56 10.41
CA LYS A 86 -2.56 5.79 9.76
C LYS A 86 -3.45 5.50 8.56
N ALA A 87 -4.49 6.31 8.41
CA ALA A 87 -5.25 6.45 7.18
C ALA A 87 -5.26 7.93 6.77
N TRP A 88 -4.94 8.20 5.52
CA TRP A 88 -4.95 9.55 4.97
C TRP A 88 -6.29 9.78 4.28
N MET A 89 -6.90 10.93 4.58
CA MET A 89 -8.23 11.27 4.07
C MET A 89 -8.20 12.63 3.37
N LYS A 90 -8.95 12.75 2.28
CA LYS A 90 -9.13 14.03 1.59
C LYS A 90 -10.17 14.87 2.32
N MET A 91 -9.73 15.96 2.92
CA MET A 91 -10.61 16.99 3.48
C MET A 91 -10.79 18.12 2.47
N ARG A 92 -12.00 18.70 2.41
CA ARG A 92 -12.25 19.94 1.65
C ARG A 92 -11.94 21.13 2.56
N ILE A 93 -10.67 21.35 2.84
CA ILE A 93 -10.23 22.59 3.50
C ILE A 93 -9.89 23.57 2.39
N SER A 94 -10.63 24.67 2.33
CA SER A 94 -10.24 25.86 1.59
C SER A 94 -9.48 26.74 2.58
N TRP A 95 -8.20 27.02 2.31
CA TRP A 95 -7.48 28.12 2.92
C TRP A 95 -7.04 29.07 1.79
#